data_AF-A0A1W9M0F4-F1
#
_entry.id   AF-A0A1W9M0F4-F1
#
_cell.length_a   1.000
_cell.length_b   1.000
_cell.length_c   1.000
_cell.angle_alpha   90.00
_cell.angle_beta   90.00
_cell.angle_gamma   90.00
#
_symmetry.space_group_name_H-M   'P 1'
#
loop_
_entity.id
_entity.type
_entity.pdbx_description
1 polymer ?
#
loop_
_entity_poly.entity_id
_entity_poly.type
_entity_poly.pdbx_seq_one_letter_code
_entity_poly.pdbx_strand_id
1 'polypeptide(L)'
;MEFRVTSPIRPTAFQRTLYGEVLDEHILVELVAVPLLNSLKEKPKLIIVQESLFLDINQKQDIPIVRLFKDSEARFGKNASVQEITCSSGKFETVLIETSKEKEENLPVIRKQLADIFAHKNLLEPFERIRLACEQVHNQKIGEG
;
A
#
# COMPACT_ATOMS: atom_id res chain seq x y z
N MET A 1 -15.01 -6.79 9.40
CA MET A 1 -13.91 -5.84 9.18
C MET A 1 -12.75 -6.29 10.05
N GLU A 2 -11.59 -6.53 9.45
CA GLU A 2 -10.36 -6.95 10.15
C GLU A 2 -9.38 -5.78 10.13
N PHE A 3 -8.81 -5.43 11.30
CA PHE A 3 -7.81 -4.36 11.42
C PHE A 3 -6.57 -4.93 12.13
N ARG A 4 -5.40 -4.73 11.52
CA ARG A 4 -4.11 -5.23 12.02
C ARG A 4 -3.07 -4.14 11.89
N VAL A 5 -2.24 -4.00 12.93
CA VAL A 5 -1.17 -3.00 13.01
C VAL A 5 -0.04 -3.57 13.84
N THR A 6 1.20 -3.18 13.54
CA THR A 6 2.39 -3.55 14.31
C THR A 6 2.76 -2.44 15.31
N SER A 7 3.54 -2.78 16.34
CA SER A 7 4.23 -1.75 17.13
C SER A 7 5.22 -0.96 16.24
N PRO A 8 5.57 0.29 16.60
CA PRO A 8 6.54 1.07 15.84
C PRO A 8 7.87 0.32 15.70
N ILE A 9 8.36 0.19 14.47
CA ILE A 9 9.66 -0.43 14.20
C ILE A 9 10.74 0.65 14.28
N ARG A 10 11.75 0.42 15.12
CA ARG A 10 12.85 1.36 15.36
C ARG A 10 14.19 0.68 15.05
N PRO A 11 14.68 0.75 13.80
CA PRO A 11 15.95 0.14 13.45
C PRO A 11 17.10 0.82 14.19
N THR A 12 17.99 0.02 14.77
CA THR A 12 19.13 0.54 15.53
C THR A 12 20.17 1.18 14.59
N ALA A 13 21.02 2.05 15.12
CA ALA A 13 22.13 2.63 14.34
C ALA A 13 23.05 1.54 13.76
N PHE A 14 23.23 0.44 14.48
CA PHE A 14 23.97 -0.73 14.02
C PHE A 14 23.30 -1.40 12.81
N GLN A 15 21.99 -1.65 12.87
CA GLN A 15 21.24 -2.21 11.73
C GLN A 15 21.30 -1.29 10.50
N ARG A 16 21.13 0.02 10.69
CA ARG A 16 21.29 1.01 9.60
C ARG A 16 22.66 0.97 8.96
N THR A 17 23.71 0.76 9.75
CA THR A 17 25.08 0.69 9.25
C THR A 17 25.33 -0.60 8.46
N LEU A 18 24.84 -1.74 8.95
CA LEU A 18 25.06 -3.04 8.28
C LEU A 18 24.25 -3.22 7.01
N TYR A 19 22.99 -2.78 7.01
CA TYR A 19 22.06 -3.03 5.91
C TYR A 19 21.92 -1.86 4.94
N GLY A 20 22.36 -0.65 5.33
CA GLY A 20 22.36 0.51 4.45
C GLY A 20 21.00 0.74 3.78
N GLU A 21 21.02 0.86 2.45
CA GLU A 21 19.87 1.21 1.62
C GLU A 21 18.81 0.10 1.51
N VAL A 22 19.15 -1.17 1.76
CA VAL A 22 18.19 -2.29 1.67
C VAL A 22 17.40 -2.52 2.96
N LEU A 23 17.74 -1.79 4.03
CA LEU A 23 17.12 -1.97 5.34
C LEU A 23 15.61 -1.71 5.31
N ASP A 24 15.19 -0.63 4.66
CA ASP A 24 13.78 -0.23 4.65
C ASP A 24 12.93 -1.21 3.85
N GLU A 25 13.43 -1.68 2.70
CA GLU A 25 12.78 -2.73 1.92
C GLU A 25 12.63 -4.01 2.76
N HIS A 26 13.70 -4.47 3.41
CA HIS A 26 13.66 -5.66 4.25
C HIS A 26 12.65 -5.52 5.39
N ILE A 27 12.62 -4.38 6.09
CA ILE A 27 11.67 -4.16 7.18
C ILE A 27 10.24 -4.17 6.66
N LEU A 28 9.96 -3.37 5.63
CA LEU A 28 8.59 -3.18 5.14
C LEU A 28 8.05 -4.46 4.50
N VAL A 29 8.88 -5.17 3.73
CA VAL A 29 8.46 -6.38 3.03
C VAL A 29 8.47 -7.60 3.96
N GLU A 30 9.62 -7.93 4.55
CA GLU A 30 9.82 -9.19 5.26
C GLU A 30 9.30 -9.17 6.69
N LEU A 31 9.48 -8.05 7.40
CA LEU A 31 9.12 -7.98 8.83
C LEU A 31 7.70 -7.47 9.06
N VAL A 32 7.14 -6.70 8.12
CA VAL A 32 5.81 -6.10 8.25
C VAL A 32 4.80 -6.76 7.32
N ALA A 33 4.95 -6.57 6.01
CA ALA A 33 3.90 -6.92 5.07
C ALA A 33 3.65 -8.43 4.97
N VAL A 34 4.69 -9.24 4.80
CA VAL A 34 4.54 -10.70 4.70
C VAL A 34 3.86 -11.29 5.95
N PRO A 35 4.29 -10.99 7.19
CA PRO A 35 3.60 -11.47 8.40
C PRO A 35 2.15 -10.98 8.51
N LEU A 36 1.88 -9.71 8.19
CA LEU A 36 0.53 -9.17 8.24
C LEU A 36 -0.40 -9.90 7.25
N LEU A 37 0.05 -10.09 6.02
CA LEU A 37 -0.70 -10.80 4.98
C LEU A 37 -0.93 -12.27 5.32
N ASN A 38 0.08 -12.96 5.85
CA ASN A 38 -0.05 -14.34 6.29
C ASN A 38 -1.00 -14.51 7.49
N SER A 39 -1.18 -13.45 8.28
CA SER A 39 -2.08 -13.47 9.44
C SER A 39 -3.55 -13.21 9.10
N LEU A 40 -3.86 -12.78 7.87
CA LEU A 40 -5.24 -12.51 7.43
C LEU A 40 -6.08 -13.78 7.45
N LYS A 41 -7.29 -13.68 8.00
CA LYS A 41 -8.23 -14.83 8.05
C LYS A 41 -8.80 -15.14 6.67
N GLU A 42 -9.04 -14.10 5.88
CA GLU A 42 -9.53 -14.19 4.51
C GLU A 42 -8.48 -13.65 3.54
N LYS A 43 -8.19 -14.40 2.47
CA LYS A 43 -7.24 -13.94 1.45
C LYS A 43 -7.91 -12.92 0.53
N PRO A 44 -7.42 -11.66 0.47
CA PRO A 44 -7.99 -10.66 -0.42
C PRO A 44 -7.71 -11.02 -1.88
N LYS A 45 -8.56 -10.51 -2.79
CA LYS A 45 -8.36 -10.66 -4.25
C LYS A 45 -7.44 -9.59 -4.84
N LEU A 46 -7.25 -8.48 -4.11
CA LEU A 46 -6.46 -7.33 -4.49
C LEU A 46 -5.97 -6.64 -3.22
N ILE A 47 -4.72 -6.20 -3.24
CA ILE A 47 -4.11 -5.38 -2.18
C ILE A 47 -3.78 -4.01 -2.79
N ILE A 48 -4.10 -2.94 -2.06
CA ILE A 48 -3.83 -1.57 -2.49
C ILE A 48 -2.91 -0.92 -1.46
N VAL A 49 -1.83 -0.30 -1.94
CA VAL A 49 -0.79 0.34 -1.12
C VAL A 49 -0.57 1.79 -1.55
N GLN A 50 -0.01 2.62 -0.67
CA GLN A 50 0.40 4.00 -1.03
C GLN A 50 1.90 4.13 -1.29
N GLU A 51 2.72 3.28 -0.65
CA GLU A 51 4.17 3.29 -0.81
C GLU A 51 4.61 2.30 -1.89
N SER A 52 5.55 2.72 -2.73
CA SER A 52 6.05 1.92 -3.85
C SER A 52 6.92 0.74 -3.44
N LEU A 53 7.59 0.82 -2.28
CA LEU A 53 8.41 -0.27 -1.72
C LEU A 53 7.62 -1.57 -1.49
N PHE A 54 6.29 -1.49 -1.36
CA PHE A 54 5.45 -2.67 -1.22
C PHE A 54 5.16 -3.40 -2.54
N LEU A 55 5.47 -2.80 -3.70
CA LEU A 55 5.25 -3.44 -4.99
C LEU A 55 6.16 -4.65 -5.20
N ASP A 56 7.34 -4.68 -4.57
CA ASP A 56 8.27 -5.80 -4.65
C ASP A 56 7.71 -7.10 -4.05
N ILE A 57 6.67 -7.00 -3.21
CA ILE A 57 5.95 -8.16 -2.66
C ILE A 57 5.23 -8.96 -3.75
N ASN A 58 4.89 -8.36 -4.91
CA ASN A 58 4.27 -9.10 -6.02
C ASN A 58 5.12 -10.29 -6.51
N GLN A 59 6.44 -10.27 -6.27
CA GLN A 59 7.34 -11.38 -6.59
C GLN A 59 7.24 -12.53 -5.57
N LYS A 60 6.65 -12.28 -4.40
CA LYS A 60 6.60 -13.20 -3.25
C LYS A 60 5.22 -13.80 -3.00
N GLN A 61 4.18 -13.35 -3.71
CA GLN A 61 2.82 -13.87 -3.56
C GLN A 61 1.98 -13.79 -4.84
N ASP A 62 0.90 -14.58 -4.87
CA ASP A 62 -0.01 -14.62 -6.03
C ASP A 62 -1.01 -13.45 -6.08
N ILE A 63 -1.36 -12.89 -4.91
CA ILE A 63 -2.36 -11.82 -4.79
C ILE A 63 -1.78 -10.53 -5.39
N PRO A 64 -2.47 -9.89 -6.36
CA PRO A 64 -1.97 -8.68 -6.99
C PRO A 64 -1.94 -7.52 -5.99
N ILE A 65 -0.81 -6.83 -5.93
CA ILE A 65 -0.64 -5.54 -5.25
C ILE A 65 -0.55 -4.44 -6.30
N VAL A 66 -1.33 -3.40 -6.09
CA VAL A 66 -1.27 -2.15 -6.85
C VAL A 66 -1.01 -0.99 -5.92
N ARG A 67 -0.22 -0.03 -6.37
CA ARG A 67 -0.05 1.23 -5.67
C ARG A 67 -1.08 2.22 -6.18
N LEU A 68 -1.73 2.93 -5.26
CA LEU A 68 -2.63 4.04 -5.54
C LEU A 68 -1.96 5.34 -5.06
N PHE A 69 -1.81 6.30 -5.96
CA PHE A 69 -1.10 7.54 -5.69
C PHE A 69 -1.67 8.71 -6.50
N LYS A 70 -1.36 9.95 -6.10
CA LYS A 70 -1.71 11.16 -6.86
C LYS A 70 -0.64 11.48 -7.90
N ASP A 71 -0.99 12.22 -8.94
CA ASP A 71 -0.03 12.64 -9.99
C ASP A 71 1.14 13.49 -9.47
N SER A 72 0.99 14.12 -8.30
CA SER A 72 2.07 14.83 -7.62
C SER A 72 3.15 13.92 -7.02
N GLU A 73 2.90 12.62 -6.89
CA GLU A 73 3.81 11.67 -6.24
C GLU A 73 4.75 11.01 -7.25
N ALA A 74 5.96 10.67 -6.80
CA ALA A 74 6.96 10.01 -7.64
C ALA A 74 6.50 8.60 -8.03
N ARG A 75 6.68 8.25 -9.32
CA ARG A 75 6.35 6.93 -9.88
C ARG A 75 7.34 5.85 -9.44
N PHE A 76 6.87 4.61 -9.40
CA PHE A 76 7.72 3.45 -9.13
C PHE A 76 8.57 3.10 -10.34
N GLY A 77 9.85 3.49 -10.29
CA GLY A 77 10.77 3.29 -11.39
C GLY A 77 10.39 4.10 -12.65
N LYS A 78 11.31 4.20 -13.60
CA LYS A 78 11.10 5.03 -14.80
C LYS A 78 10.19 4.40 -15.85
N ASN A 79 9.95 3.08 -15.77
CA ASN A 79 9.29 2.30 -16.82
C ASN A 79 8.05 1.52 -16.32
N ALA A 80 7.52 1.81 -15.12
CA ALA A 80 6.29 1.16 -14.69
C ALA A 80 5.10 1.70 -15.49
N SER A 81 4.23 0.79 -15.93
CA SER A 81 2.97 1.17 -16.55
C SER A 81 2.03 1.79 -15.52
N VAL A 82 1.55 2.98 -15.85
CA VAL A 82 0.63 3.76 -15.03
C VAL A 82 -0.71 3.82 -15.73
N GLN A 83 -1.79 3.64 -14.97
CA GLN A 83 -3.16 3.80 -15.44
C GLN A 83 -3.87 4.86 -14.61
N GLU A 84 -4.57 5.77 -15.27
CA GLU A 84 -5.32 6.82 -14.60
C GLU A 84 -6.76 6.38 -14.33
N ILE A 85 -7.25 6.67 -13.13
CA ILE A 85 -8.64 6.45 -12.72
C ILE A 85 -9.27 7.81 -12.46
N THR A 86 -10.17 8.19 -13.36
CA THR A 86 -10.96 9.41 -13.25
C THR A 86 -12.31 9.09 -12.61
N CYS A 87 -12.78 9.97 -11.75
CA CYS A 87 -14.11 9.84 -11.17
C CYS A 87 -15.15 10.36 -12.17
N SER A 88 -16.04 9.49 -12.66
CA SER A 88 -17.13 9.88 -13.57
C SER A 88 -18.09 10.91 -12.97
N SER A 89 -18.19 10.97 -11.63
CA SER A 89 -19.03 11.95 -10.93
C SER A 89 -18.34 13.30 -10.71
N GLY A 90 -17.04 13.43 -11.00
CA GLY A 90 -16.24 14.65 -10.78
C GLY A 90 -16.05 15.04 -9.30
N LYS A 91 -16.50 14.21 -8.34
CA LYS A 91 -16.42 14.50 -6.91
C LYS A 91 -15.02 14.34 -6.31
N PHE A 92 -14.17 13.56 -6.96
CA PHE A 92 -12.85 13.17 -6.46
C PHE A 92 -11.77 13.47 -7.50
N GLU A 93 -10.59 13.86 -7.01
CA GLU A 93 -9.40 14.08 -7.83
C GLU A 93 -8.98 12.80 -8.56
N THR A 94 -8.41 12.93 -9.76
CA THR A 94 -7.86 11.78 -10.48
C THR A 94 -6.77 11.11 -9.66
N VAL A 95 -6.82 9.78 -9.63
CA VAL A 95 -5.80 8.95 -8.96
C VAL A 95 -5.14 8.05 -9.99
N LEU A 96 -3.87 7.75 -9.74
CA LEU A 96 -3.04 6.89 -10.57
C LEU A 96 -2.89 5.54 -9.88
N ILE A 97 -2.83 4.49 -10.70
CA ILE A 97 -2.41 3.17 -10.25
C ILE A 97 -1.22 2.67 -11.03
N GLU A 98 -0.31 2.00 -10.34
CA GLU A 98 0.82 1.29 -10.92
C GLU A 98 1.02 -0.05 -10.20
N THR A 99 1.74 -0.95 -10.85
CA THR A 99 2.09 -2.27 -10.30
C THR A 99 3.46 -2.71 -10.79
N SER A 100 3.95 -3.82 -10.27
CA SER A 100 5.21 -4.42 -10.72
C SER A 100 5.04 -5.05 -12.12
N LYS A 101 6.13 -5.20 -12.86
CA LYS A 101 6.10 -5.66 -14.27
C LYS A 101 5.44 -7.03 -14.43
N GLU A 102 5.56 -7.89 -13.42
CA GLU A 102 5.04 -9.26 -13.42
C GLU A 102 3.50 -9.31 -13.42
N LYS A 103 2.84 -8.26 -12.93
CA LYS A 103 1.37 -8.19 -12.82
C LYS A 103 0.76 -7.11 -13.73
N GLU A 104 1.57 -6.52 -14.61
CA GLU A 104 1.18 -5.41 -15.48
C GLU A 104 0.00 -5.77 -16.40
N GLU A 105 -0.08 -7.02 -16.85
CA GLU A 105 -1.19 -7.55 -17.67
C GLU A 105 -2.56 -7.43 -16.97
N ASN A 106 -2.60 -7.45 -15.63
CA ASN A 106 -3.83 -7.37 -14.84
C ASN A 106 -4.23 -5.91 -14.56
N LEU A 107 -3.34 -4.95 -14.78
CA LEU A 107 -3.55 -3.55 -14.43
C LEU A 107 -4.79 -2.93 -15.12
N PRO A 108 -5.09 -3.19 -16.41
CA PRO A 108 -6.30 -2.66 -17.05
C PRO A 108 -7.60 -3.22 -16.44
N VAL A 109 -7.60 -4.50 -16.04
CA VAL A 109 -8.76 -5.13 -15.39
C VAL A 109 -8.99 -4.54 -14.01
N ILE A 110 -7.92 -4.37 -13.23
CA ILE A 110 -7.94 -3.75 -11.90
C ILE A 110 -8.40 -2.30 -12.01
N ARG A 111 -7.88 -1.52 -12.98
CA ARG A 111 -8.31 -0.15 -13.26
C ARG A 111 -9.82 -0.06 -13.44
N LYS A 112 -10.41 -0.95 -14.25
CA LYS A 112 -11.87 -0.96 -14.50
C LYS A 112 -12.65 -1.23 -13.20
N GLN A 113 -12.24 -2.23 -12.43
CA GLN A 113 -12.89 -2.54 -11.14
C GLN A 113 -12.81 -1.38 -10.14
N LEU A 114 -11.64 -0.73 -10.06
CA LEU A 114 -11.45 0.42 -9.19
C LEU A 114 -12.21 1.66 -9.68
N ALA A 115 -12.34 1.88 -10.99
CA ALA A 115 -13.14 2.96 -11.55
C ALA A 115 -14.63 2.86 -11.18
N ASP A 116 -15.19 1.63 -11.21
CA ASP A 116 -16.58 1.38 -10.81
C ASP A 116 -16.83 1.72 -9.33
N ILE A 117 -15.85 1.42 -8.47
CA ILE A 117 -15.87 1.80 -7.04
C ILE A 117 -15.71 3.33 -6.92
N PHE A 118 -14.79 3.93 -7.68
CA PHE A 118 -14.46 5.34 -7.61
C PHE A 118 -15.59 6.27 -8.06
N ALA A 119 -16.51 5.78 -8.88
CA ALA A 119 -17.73 6.48 -9.25
C ALA A 119 -18.60 6.85 -8.03
N HIS A 120 -18.52 6.06 -6.95
CA HIS A 120 -19.40 6.18 -5.78
C HIS A 120 -18.64 6.44 -4.47
N LYS A 121 -17.37 6.03 -4.38
CA LYS A 121 -16.56 6.11 -3.15
C LYS A 121 -15.17 6.64 -3.43
N ASN A 122 -14.62 7.44 -2.52
CA ASN A 122 -13.24 7.88 -2.62
C ASN A 122 -12.29 6.72 -2.27
N LEU A 123 -11.39 6.35 -3.19
CA LEU A 123 -10.41 5.29 -2.98
C LEU A 123 -9.30 5.66 -1.98
N LEU A 124 -9.06 6.96 -1.75
CA LEU A 124 -8.05 7.45 -0.79
C LEU A 124 -8.58 7.53 0.64
N GLU A 125 -9.90 7.66 0.84
CA GLU A 125 -10.51 7.80 2.18
C GLU A 125 -10.17 6.64 3.14
N PRO A 126 -10.16 5.36 2.71
CA PRO A 126 -9.78 4.26 3.58
C PRO A 126 -8.38 4.41 4.17
N PHE A 127 -7.43 4.96 3.40
CA PHE A 127 -6.05 5.18 3.86
C PHE A 127 -5.98 6.26 4.93
N GLU A 128 -6.69 7.38 4.73
CA GLU A 128 -6.78 8.44 5.74
C GLU A 128 -7.40 7.91 7.04
N ARG A 129 -8.46 7.10 6.93
CA ARG A 129 -9.10 6.50 8.11
C ARG A 129 -8.16 5.54 8.85
N ILE A 130 -7.39 4.71 8.13
CA ILE A 130 -6.41 3.80 8.73
C ILE A 130 -5.28 4.59 9.39
N ARG A 131 -4.79 5.67 8.77
CA ARG A 131 -3.76 6.55 9.33
C ARG A 131 -4.22 7.13 10.68
N LEU A 132 -5.43 7.71 10.71
CA LEU A 132 -6.01 8.26 11.95
C LEU A 132 -6.18 7.18 13.04
N ALA A 133 -6.62 5.98 12.67
CA ALA A 133 -6.74 4.87 13.61
C ALA A 133 -5.37 4.45 14.18
N CYS A 134 -4.32 4.37 13.35
CA CYS A 134 -2.96 4.08 13.80
C CYS A 134 -2.43 5.14 14.77
N GLU A 135 -2.67 6.43 14.51
CA GLU A 135 -2.30 7.53 15.41
C GLU A 135 -3.01 7.41 16.77
N GLN A 136 -4.31 7.09 16.76
CA GLN A 136 -5.09 6.89 17.99
C GLN A 136 -4.57 5.71 18.83
N VAL A 137 -4.28 4.58 18.19
CA VAL A 137 -3.70 3.40 18.88
C VAL A 137 -2.34 3.73 19.47
N HIS A 138 -1.52 4.53 18.77
CA HIS A 138 -0.24 4.98 19.29
C HIS A 138 -0.40 5.86 20.54
N ASN A 139 -1.29 6.85 20.48
CA ASN A 139 -1.53 7.79 21.57
C ASN A 139 -2.13 7.11 22.82
N GLN A 140 -3.06 6.17 22.65
CA GLN A 140 -3.62 5.41 23.76
C GLN A 140 -2.58 4.57 24.49
N LYS A 141 -1.63 3.96 23.75
CA LYS A 141 -0.52 3.20 24.34
C LYS A 141 0.54 4.07 25.04
N ILE A 142 0.59 5.37 24.77
CA ILE A 142 1.46 6.33 25.48
C ILE A 142 0.82 6.80 26.81
N GLY A 143 -0.51 6.70 26.95
CA GLY A 143 -1.24 7.08 28.16
C GLY A 143 -1.26 6.03 29.28
N GLU A 144 -0.74 4.83 29.04
CA GLU A 144 -0.63 3.74 30.03
C GLU A 144 0.80 3.56 30.58
N GLY A 145 1.67 4.55 30.38
CA GLY A 145 3.06 4.56 30.87
C GLY A 145 3.27 5.36 32.15
#